data_AF-A0A848Y6J7-F1
#
_entry.id   AF-A0A848Y6J7-F1
#
_cell.length_a   1.000
_cell.length_b   1.000
_cell.length_c   1.000
_cell.angle_alpha   90.00
_cell.angle_beta   90.00
_cell.angle_gamma   90.00
#
_symmetry.space_group_name_H-M   'P 1'
#
loop_
_entity.id
_entity.type
_entity.pdbx_description
1 polymer ?
#
loop_
_entity_poly.entity_id
_entity_poly.type
_entity_poly.pdbx_seq_one_letter_code
_entity_poly.pdbx_strand_id
1 'polypeptide(L)'
;MSGDSPYRPARAAQRAVLARLRRWLDIELLSGGGFVLVGFLVPTGLLMLVVSAAALIFAPILVHALWALGRRGWLLAFGLGAALPALVGLVSGDWFVRFVGVAFALVAFYALCAILRAAVRQWQEDADWQRAFEAGLTVPSA
;
A
#
# COMPACT_ATOMS: atom_id res chain seq x y z
N MET A 1 22.88 2.74 35.44
CA MET A 1 21.82 1.76 35.12
C MET A 1 21.28 2.08 33.74
N SER A 2 21.72 1.36 32.71
CA SER A 2 21.20 1.54 31.35
C SER A 2 19.79 0.98 31.29
N GLY A 3 18.79 1.86 31.41
CA GLY A 3 17.40 1.51 31.15
C GLY A 3 17.23 1.24 29.67
N ASP A 4 17.51 0.02 29.22
CA ASP A 4 17.05 -0.44 27.92
C ASP A 4 15.53 -0.50 27.99
N SER A 5 14.92 0.60 27.55
CA SER A 5 13.47 0.71 27.48
C SER A 5 12.94 -0.42 26.62
N PRO A 6 11.99 -1.25 27.11
CA PRO A 6 11.42 -2.37 26.35
C PRO A 6 10.72 -1.92 25.06
N TYR A 7 10.53 -0.61 24.86
CA TYR A 7 10.00 0.00 23.65
C TYR A 7 11.00 0.12 22.49
N ARG A 8 12.32 0.06 22.74
CA ARG A 8 13.35 0.23 21.71
C ARG A 8 13.31 -0.85 20.60
N PRO A 9 13.21 -2.16 20.90
CA PRO A 9 13.18 -3.20 19.86
C PRO A 9 11.88 -3.17 19.04
N ALA A 10 10.73 -2.91 19.67
CA ALA A 10 9.44 -2.83 18.98
C ALA A 10 9.41 -1.69 17.93
N ARG A 11 9.99 -0.53 18.25
CA ARG A 11 10.07 0.61 17.33
C ARG A 11 11.08 0.38 16.18
N ALA A 12 12.17 -0.34 16.43
CA ALA A 12 13.13 -0.69 15.38
C ALA A 12 12.53 -1.65 14.34
N ALA A 13 11.77 -2.66 14.81
CA ALA A 13 11.03 -3.58 13.95
C ALA A 13 9.99 -2.83 13.09
N GLN A 14 9.24 -1.90 13.68
CA GLN A 14 8.24 -1.10 12.97
C GLN A 14 8.85 -0.27 11.82
N ARG A 15 10.06 0.29 12.03
CA ARG A 15 10.79 1.04 10.98
C ARG A 15 11.26 0.14 9.85
N ALA A 16 11.76 -1.05 10.17
CA ALA A 16 12.14 -2.03 9.15
C ALA A 16 10.94 -2.42 8.28
N VAL A 17 9.76 -2.62 8.90
CA VAL A 17 8.51 -2.89 8.18
C VAL A 17 8.09 -1.69 7.31
N LEU A 18 8.12 -0.45 7.83
CA LEU A 18 7.79 0.75 7.06
C LEU A 18 8.74 0.96 5.86
N ALA A 19 10.05 0.81 6.06
CA ALA A 19 11.05 0.95 5.01
C ALA A 19 10.92 -0.15 3.94
N ARG A 20 10.51 -1.35 4.34
CA ARG A 20 10.23 -2.46 3.42
C ARG A 20 8.94 -2.19 2.63
N LEU A 21 7.87 -1.79 3.31
CA LEU A 21 6.58 -1.45 2.69
C LEU A 21 6.74 -0.30 1.68
N ARG A 22 7.49 0.75 2.03
CA ARG A 22 7.77 1.85 1.11
C ARG A 22 8.49 1.39 -0.16
N ARG A 23 9.53 0.57 -0.02
CA ARG A 23 10.26 0.00 -1.19
C ARG A 23 9.35 -0.82 -2.08
N TRP A 24 8.51 -1.66 -1.48
CA TRP A 24 7.51 -2.45 -2.20
C TRP A 24 6.51 -1.56 -2.94
N LEU A 25 5.98 -0.52 -2.30
CA LEU A 25 5.07 0.44 -2.92
C LEU A 25 5.74 1.22 -4.06
N ASP A 26 6.99 1.63 -3.88
CA ASP A 26 7.76 2.32 -4.92
C ASP A 26 7.93 1.42 -6.15
N ILE A 27 8.31 0.15 -5.96
CA ILE A 27 8.44 -0.84 -7.04
C ILE A 27 7.11 -1.01 -7.76
N GLU A 28 6.04 -1.32 -7.03
CA GLU A 28 4.73 -1.63 -7.60
C GLU A 28 4.13 -0.42 -8.36
N LEU A 29 4.30 0.81 -7.85
CA LEU A 29 3.83 2.01 -8.53
C LEU A 29 4.63 2.32 -9.81
N LEU A 30 5.95 2.09 -9.79
CA LEU A 30 6.81 2.27 -10.97
C LEU A 30 6.58 1.17 -12.02
N SER A 31 6.41 -0.08 -11.61
CA SER A 31 6.29 -1.24 -12.50
C SER A 31 4.86 -1.58 -12.89
N GLY A 32 3.85 -1.18 -12.13
CA GLY A 32 2.44 -1.50 -12.37
C GLY A 32 1.58 -0.26 -12.64
N GLY A 33 1.82 0.84 -11.92
CA GLY A 33 1.05 2.08 -12.08
C GLY A 33 1.17 2.71 -13.48
N GLY A 34 2.38 2.68 -14.06
CA GLY A 34 2.58 3.11 -15.45
C GLY A 34 1.87 2.21 -16.46
N PHE A 35 1.79 0.91 -16.20
CA PHE A 35 1.13 -0.05 -17.07
C PHE A 35 -0.40 0.05 -17.01
N VAL A 36 -1.00 0.37 -15.85
CA VAL A 36 -2.44 0.65 -15.79
C VAL A 36 -2.81 1.83 -16.68
N LEU A 37 -2.00 2.88 -16.66
CA LEU A 37 -2.23 4.10 -17.46
C LEU A 37 -2.12 3.81 -18.96
N VAL A 38 -1.11 3.04 -19.38
CA VAL A 38 -0.90 2.66 -20.79
C VAL A 38 -1.94 1.61 -21.26
N GLY A 39 -2.29 0.65 -20.41
CA GLY A 39 -3.29 -0.38 -20.71
C GLY A 39 -4.72 0.14 -20.85
N PHE A 40 -5.01 1.31 -20.29
CA PHE A 40 -6.28 1.99 -20.51
C PHE A 40 -6.37 2.64 -21.90
N LEU A 41 -5.23 3.10 -22.47
CA LEU A 41 -5.17 3.67 -23.83
C LEU A 41 -5.06 2.60 -24.92
N VAL A 42 -4.41 1.47 -24.61
CA VAL A 42 -4.21 0.37 -25.56
C VAL A 42 -4.73 -0.92 -24.94
N PRO A 43 -5.93 -1.40 -25.33
CA PRO A 43 -6.55 -2.59 -24.75
C PRO A 43 -5.80 -3.84 -25.22
N THR A 44 -4.67 -4.11 -24.59
CA THR A 44 -3.91 -5.34 -24.75
C THR A 44 -4.24 -6.23 -23.56
N GLY A 45 -5.04 -7.27 -23.79
CA GLY A 45 -5.43 -8.22 -22.74
C GLY A 45 -4.23 -8.84 -22.00
N LEU A 46 -3.08 -8.96 -22.68
CA LEU A 46 -1.81 -9.40 -22.08
C LEU A 46 -1.32 -8.43 -20.99
N LEU A 47 -1.45 -7.13 -21.21
CA LEU A 47 -0.96 -6.10 -20.30
C LEU A 47 -1.82 -6.03 -19.04
N MET A 48 -3.14 -6.13 -19.19
CA MET A 48 -4.05 -6.30 -18.05
C MET A 48 -3.77 -7.57 -17.26
N LEU A 49 -3.40 -8.68 -17.91
CA LEU A 49 -3.07 -9.93 -17.23
C LEU A 49 -1.79 -9.78 -16.39
N VAL A 50 -0.74 -9.17 -16.93
CA VAL A 50 0.52 -8.92 -16.21
C VAL A 50 0.29 -8.03 -14.99
N VAL A 51 -0.46 -6.93 -15.15
CA VAL A 51 -0.79 -6.01 -14.06
C VAL A 51 -1.66 -6.68 -12.99
N SER A 52 -2.63 -7.50 -13.41
CA SER A 52 -3.47 -8.27 -12.47
C SER A 52 -2.64 -9.28 -11.67
N ALA A 53 -1.69 -9.96 -12.33
CA ALA A 53 -0.79 -10.90 -11.66
C ALA A 53 0.12 -10.19 -10.65
N ALA A 54 0.68 -9.03 -11.01
CA ALA A 54 1.47 -8.21 -10.09
C ALA A 54 0.67 -7.79 -8.85
N ALA A 55 -0.54 -7.25 -9.06
CA ALA A 55 -1.43 -6.86 -7.98
C ALA A 55 -1.80 -8.04 -7.06
N LEU A 56 -2.03 -9.24 -7.60
CA LEU A 56 -2.33 -10.45 -6.83
C LEU A 56 -1.14 -10.92 -5.97
N ILE A 57 0.09 -10.80 -6.48
CA ILE A 57 1.31 -11.14 -5.72
C ILE A 57 1.56 -10.09 -4.63
N PHE A 58 1.29 -8.83 -4.93
CA PHE A 58 1.54 -7.72 -4.02
C PHE A 58 0.50 -7.60 -2.89
N ALA A 59 -0.78 -7.87 -3.18
CA ALA A 59 -1.87 -7.80 -2.23
C ALA A 59 -1.60 -8.51 -0.87
N PRO A 60 -1.14 -9.78 -0.80
CA PRO A 60 -0.86 -10.43 0.48
C PRO A 60 0.31 -9.78 1.24
N ILE A 61 1.33 -9.27 0.54
CA ILE A 61 2.45 -8.55 1.14
C ILE A 61 1.94 -7.25 1.78
N LEU A 62 1.08 -6.52 1.07
CA LEU A 62 0.45 -5.30 1.53
C LEU A 62 -0.42 -5.54 2.78
N VAL A 63 -1.29 -6.55 2.73
CA VAL A 63 -2.17 -6.94 3.83
C VAL A 63 -1.36 -7.33 5.07
N HIS A 64 -0.31 -8.14 4.89
CA HIS A 64 0.56 -8.55 5.99
C HIS A 64 1.28 -7.35 6.63
N ALA A 65 1.80 -6.43 5.82
CA ALA A 65 2.46 -5.23 6.32
C ALA A 65 1.50 -4.30 7.07
N LEU A 66 0.29 -4.09 6.53
CA LEU A 66 -0.76 -3.29 7.18
C LEU A 66 -1.23 -3.91 8.50
N TRP A 67 -1.36 -5.23 8.55
CA TRP A 67 -1.69 -5.96 9.77
C TRP A 67 -0.59 -5.82 10.82
N ALA A 68 0.68 -6.01 10.44
CA ALA A 68 1.83 -5.85 11.33
C ALA A 68 1.95 -4.42 11.88
N LEU A 69 1.54 -3.41 11.10
CA LEU A 69 1.50 -2.01 11.52
C LEU A 69 0.22 -1.63 12.29
N GLY A 70 -0.73 -2.56 12.49
CA GLY A 70 -2.00 -2.31 13.17
C GLY A 70 -2.95 -1.36 12.43
N ARG A 71 -2.73 -1.14 11.13
CA ARG A 71 -3.46 -0.15 10.32
C ARG A 71 -4.75 -0.71 9.74
N ARG A 72 -5.69 -1.11 10.61
CA ARG A 72 -6.96 -1.79 10.23
C ARG A 72 -7.85 -0.96 9.28
N GLY A 73 -7.84 0.36 9.38
CA GLY A 73 -8.59 1.23 8.46
C GLY A 73 -8.17 1.09 7.00
N TRP A 74 -6.86 0.87 6.76
CA TRP A 74 -6.33 0.64 5.42
C TRP A 74 -6.68 -0.74 4.86
N LEU A 75 -6.80 -1.74 5.73
CA LEU A 75 -7.29 -3.07 5.33
C LEU A 75 -8.76 -3.01 4.88
N LEU A 76 -9.59 -2.24 5.59
CA LEU A 76 -10.99 -2.02 5.19
C LEU A 76 -11.09 -1.26 3.86
N ALA A 77 -10.29 -0.20 3.68
CA ALA A 77 -10.24 0.55 2.43
C ALA A 77 -9.81 -0.35 1.25
N PHE A 78 -8.84 -1.24 1.48
CA PHE A 78 -8.42 -2.24 0.48
C PHE A 78 -9.53 -3.24 0.14
N GLY A 79 -10.19 -3.81 1.16
CA GLY A 79 -11.27 -4.76 0.97
C GLY A 79 -12.47 -4.16 0.21
N LEU A 80 -12.91 -2.97 0.62
CA LEU A 80 -14.07 -2.30 0.02
C LEU A 80 -13.74 -1.69 -1.35
N GLY A 81 -12.55 -1.10 -1.50
CA GLY A 81 -12.18 -0.35 -2.70
C GLY A 81 -11.67 -1.23 -3.83
N ALA A 82 -10.91 -2.29 -3.54
CA ALA A 82 -10.27 -3.12 -4.56
C ALA A 82 -10.84 -4.55 -4.60
N ALA A 83 -11.04 -5.20 -3.45
CA ALA A 83 -11.48 -6.60 -3.46
C ALA A 83 -12.96 -6.77 -3.83
N LEU A 84 -13.83 -5.87 -3.35
CA LEU A 84 -15.27 -5.96 -3.59
C LEU A 84 -15.65 -5.81 -5.08
N PRO A 85 -15.13 -4.83 -5.84
CA PRO A 85 -15.40 -4.74 -7.28
C PRO A 85 -14.86 -5.94 -8.07
N ALA A 86 -13.71 -6.47 -7.67
CA ALA A 86 -13.14 -7.67 -8.29
C ALA A 86 -14.03 -8.90 -8.08
N LEU A 87 -14.57 -9.08 -6.86
CA LEU A 87 -15.51 -10.17 -6.55
C LEU A 87 -16.81 -10.05 -7.33
N VAL A 88 -17.38 -8.84 -7.42
CA VAL A 88 -18.60 -8.59 -8.22
C VAL A 88 -18.36 -8.93 -9.70
N GLY A 89 -17.22 -8.52 -10.25
CA GLY A 89 -16.84 -8.85 -11.63
C GLY A 89 -16.59 -10.35 -11.87
N LEU A 90 -16.11 -11.08 -10.86
CA LEU A 90 -15.87 -12.53 -10.95
C LEU A 90 -17.16 -13.35 -10.99
N VAL A 91 -18.15 -12.97 -10.18
CA VAL A 91 -19.43 -13.68 -10.07
C VAL A 91 -20.38 -13.33 -11.22
N SER A 92 -20.17 -12.20 -11.89
CA SER A 92 -20.92 -11.85 -13.09
C SER A 92 -20.63 -12.81 -14.25
N GLY A 93 -21.68 -13.28 -14.92
CA GLY A 93 -21.58 -14.04 -16.17
C GLY A 93 -21.29 -13.18 -17.39
N ASP A 94 -21.38 -11.85 -17.27
CA ASP A 94 -21.15 -10.91 -18.37
C ASP A 94 -19.66 -10.53 -18.47
N TRP A 95 -19.09 -10.75 -19.66
CA TRP A 95 -17.70 -10.43 -19.96
C TRP A 95 -17.38 -8.94 -19.79
N PHE A 96 -18.33 -8.05 -20.11
CA PHE A 96 -18.15 -6.61 -20.00
C PHE A 96 -18.10 -6.19 -18.53
N VAL A 97 -19.01 -6.71 -17.71
CA VAL A 97 -19.04 -6.45 -16.25
C VAL A 97 -17.78 -6.98 -15.59
N ARG A 98 -17.28 -8.15 -16.02
CA ARG A 98 -16.01 -8.70 -15.53
C ARG A 98 -14.83 -7.80 -15.89
N PHE A 99 -14.75 -7.34 -17.14
CA PHE A 99 -13.69 -6.45 -17.60
C PHE A 99 -13.69 -5.11 -16.83
N VAL A 100 -14.86 -4.47 -16.72
CA VAL A 100 -15.01 -3.20 -15.99
C VAL A 100 -14.73 -3.38 -14.50
N GLY A 101 -15.19 -4.47 -13.89
CA GLY A 101 -14.94 -4.76 -12.48
C GLY A 101 -13.46 -4.94 -12.17
N VAL A 102 -12.72 -5.68 -13.01
CA VAL A 102 -11.27 -5.86 -12.88
C VAL A 102 -10.53 -4.55 -13.13
N ALA A 103 -10.88 -3.81 -14.18
CA ALA A 103 -10.25 -2.52 -14.48
C ALA A 103 -10.43 -1.53 -13.32
N PHE A 104 -11.65 -1.42 -12.78
CA PHE A 104 -11.94 -0.57 -11.63
C PHE A 104 -11.19 -1.02 -10.38
N ALA A 105 -11.16 -2.32 -10.09
CA ALA A 105 -10.41 -2.88 -8.97
C ALA A 105 -8.91 -2.56 -9.06
N LEU A 106 -8.32 -2.66 -10.25
CA LEU A 106 -6.92 -2.30 -10.48
C LEU A 106 -6.69 -0.81 -10.27
N VAL A 107 -7.51 0.06 -10.84
CA VAL A 107 -7.38 1.51 -10.65
C VAL A 107 -7.48 1.87 -9.15
N ALA A 108 -8.46 1.30 -8.45
CA ALA A 108 -8.63 1.50 -7.01
C ALA A 108 -7.44 0.96 -6.20
N PHE A 109 -6.90 -0.21 -6.58
CA PHE A 109 -5.71 -0.80 -5.96
C PHE A 109 -4.49 0.11 -6.09
N TYR A 110 -4.17 0.56 -7.31
CA TYR A 110 -3.00 1.43 -7.53
C TYR A 110 -3.19 2.83 -6.93
N ALA A 111 -4.41 3.36 -6.94
CA ALA A 111 -4.73 4.60 -6.22
C ALA A 111 -4.49 4.44 -4.72
N LEU A 112 -4.96 3.34 -4.11
CA LEU A 112 -4.70 3.04 -2.70
C LEU A 112 -3.21 2.88 -2.41
N CYS A 113 -2.45 2.21 -3.29
CA CYS A 113 -0.99 2.12 -3.16
C CYS A 113 -0.33 3.52 -3.18
N ALA A 114 -0.78 4.42 -4.05
CA ALA A 114 -0.28 5.79 -4.13
C ALA A 114 -0.59 6.60 -2.87
N ILE A 115 -1.81 6.53 -2.35
CA ILE A 115 -2.19 7.22 -1.12
C ILE A 115 -1.46 6.59 0.08
N LEU A 116 -1.35 5.26 0.13
CA LEU A 116 -0.62 4.56 1.19
C LEU A 116 0.86 4.93 1.20
N ARG A 117 1.47 5.16 0.03
CA ARG A 117 2.85 5.68 -0.05
C ARG A 117 2.99 7.04 0.65
N ALA A 118 2.03 7.95 0.43
CA ALA A 118 2.01 9.25 1.12
C ALA A 118 1.80 9.07 2.64
N ALA A 119 0.88 8.19 3.04
CA ALA A 119 0.64 7.89 4.45
C ALA A 119 1.86 7.25 5.14
N VAL A 120 2.56 6.34 4.47
CA VAL A 120 3.79 5.72 4.99
C VAL A 120 4.88 6.78 5.20
N ARG A 121 5.00 7.76 4.30
CA ARG A 121 5.93 8.88 4.49
C ARG A 121 5.57 9.70 5.72
N GLN A 122 4.29 10.04 5.90
CA GLN A 122 3.82 10.74 7.09
C GLN A 122 4.12 9.95 8.38
N TRP A 123 3.91 8.63 8.37
CA TRP A 123 4.24 7.78 9.52
C TRP A 123 5.73 7.71 9.84
N GLN A 124 6.60 7.87 8.83
CA GLN A 124 8.05 7.98 9.04
C GLN A 124 8.42 9.32 9.68
N GLU A 125 7.85 10.42 9.17
CA GLU A 125 8.07 11.77 9.68
C GLU A 125 7.60 11.86 11.15
N ASP A 126 6.40 11.37 11.48
CA ASP A 126 5.87 11.32 12.85
C ASP A 126 6.79 10.53 13.80
N ALA A 127 7.34 9.40 13.32
CA ALA A 127 8.23 8.56 14.11
C ALA A 127 9.60 9.20 14.36
N ASP A 128 10.05 10.10 13.49
CA ASP A 128 11.29 10.85 13.65
C ASP A 128 11.07 12.11 14.52
N TRP A 129 9.92 12.77 14.40
CA TRP A 129 9.49 13.85 15.29
C TRP A 129 9.44 13.43 16.75
N GLN A 130 8.82 12.27 17.05
CA GLN A 130 8.76 11.73 18.40
C GLN A 130 10.15 11.49 19.01
N ARG A 131 11.14 11.12 18.18
CA ARG A 131 12.53 10.94 18.66
C ARG A 131 13.23 12.25 18.96
N ALA A 132 13.05 13.27 18.13
CA ALA A 132 13.65 14.58 18.38
C ALA A 132 13.14 15.15 19.72
N PHE A 133 11.84 14.97 19.99
CA PHE A 133 11.23 15.35 21.25
C PHE A 133 11.77 14.52 22.44
N GLU A 134 11.83 13.19 22.33
CA GLU A 134 12.38 12.30 23.38
C GLU A 134 13.88 12.54 23.65
N ALA A 135 14.64 13.00 22.65
CA ALA A 135 16.06 13.35 22.78
C ALA A 135 16.30 14.69 23.48
N GLY A 136 15.25 15.39 23.91
CA GLY A 136 15.35 16.71 24.56
C GLY A 136 15.80 17.82 23.62
N LEU A 137 15.78 17.58 22.31
CA LEU A 137 16.07 18.61 21.31
C LEU A 137 14.80 19.46 21.17
N THR A 138 14.84 20.69 21.70
CA THR A 138 13.84 21.71 21.35
C THR A 138 13.95 21.97 19.87
N VAL A 139 12.90 21.59 19.16
CA VAL A 139 12.80 21.77 17.71
C VAL A 139 12.79 23.28 17.44
N PRO A 140 13.62 23.80 16.50
CA PRO A 140 13.41 25.17 16.02
C PRO A 140 12.02 25.24 15.39
N SER A 141 11.13 26.00 16.01
CA SER A 141 9.84 26.37 15.45
C SER A 141 10.07 26.99 14.07
N ALA A 142 9.56 26.31 13.04
CA ALA A 142 9.44 26.90 11.71
C ALA A 142 8.46 28.08 11.74
#